data_AF-A0A3B5B8R6-F1
#
_entry.id   AF-A0A3B5B8R6-F1
#
_cell.length_a   1.000
_cell.length_b   1.000
_cell.length_c   1.000
_cell.angle_alpha   90.00
_cell.angle_beta   90.00
_cell.angle_gamma   90.00
#
_symmetry.space_group_name_H-M   'P 1'
#
loop_
_entity.id
_entity.type
_entity.pdbx_description
1 polymer ?
#
loop_
_entity_poly.entity_id
_entity_poly.type
_entity_poly.pdbx_seq_one_letter_code
_entity_poly.pdbx_strand_id
1 'polypeptide(L)' 'LLHHDNAPAHNALSIQQFLVEKNITVIPWPAYSPDLLPIEHLWEQIGWWQQNF' A
#
# COMPACT_ATOMS: atom_id res chain seq x y z
N LEU A 1 12.24 2.11 3.66
CA LEU A 1 11.17 3.02 3.22
C LEU A 1 9.96 2.17 2.88
N LEU A 2 8.80 2.46 3.47
CA LEU A 2 7.56 1.74 3.26
C LEU A 2 6.65 2.54 2.32
N HIS A 3 6.00 1.81 1.43
CA HIS A 3 5.06 2.35 0.46
C HIS A 3 3.71 1.63 0.63
N HIS A 4 2.67 2.36 1.00
CA HIS A 4 1.31 1.82 1.16
C HIS A 4 0.28 2.86 0.73
N ASP A 5 -0.94 2.41 0.45
CA ASP A 5 -2.05 3.32 0.14
C ASP A 5 -2.53 4.07 1.40
N ASN A 6 -3.36 5.09 1.22
CA ASN A 6 -3.92 5.84 2.34
C ASN A 6 -5.18 5.20 2.94
N ALA A 7 -5.35 3.87 2.82
CA ALA A 7 -6.50 3.19 3.40
C ALA A 7 -6.63 3.49 4.91
N PRO A 8 -7.86 3.61 5.46
CA PRO A 8 -8.05 3.93 6.88
C PRO A 8 -7.30 2.99 7.83
N ALA A 9 -7.16 1.72 7.47
CA ALA A 9 -6.40 0.74 8.25
C ALA A 9 -4.92 1.11 8.37
N HIS A 10 -4.28 1.53 7.28
CA HIS A 10 -2.86 1.91 7.27
C HIS A 10 -2.61 3.28 7.94
N ASN A 11 -3.63 4.13 7.98
CA ASN A 11 -3.58 5.43 8.65
C ASN A 11 -4.04 5.41 10.12
N ALA A 12 -4.43 4.25 10.65
CA ALA A 12 -4.83 4.12 12.05
C ALA A 12 -3.67 4.50 13.00
N LEU A 13 -4.00 5.11 14.14
CA LEU A 13 -3.02 5.57 15.12
C LEU A 13 -2.09 4.45 15.60
N SER A 14 -2.63 3.26 15.84
CA SER A 14 -1.86 2.09 16.27
C SER A 14 -0.80 1.68 15.23
N ILE A 15 -1.12 1.81 13.94
CA ILE A 15 -0.18 1.55 12.85
C ILE A 15 0.89 2.64 12.80
N GLN A 16 0.52 3.92 12.92
CA GLN A 16 1.50 5.01 12.96
C GLN A 16 2.49 4.86 14.12
N GLN A 17 2.00 4.51 15.32
CA GLN A 17 2.85 4.25 16.49
C GLN A 17 3.82 3.09 16.25
N PHE A 18 3.32 1.96 15.72
CA PHE A 18 4.15 0.81 15.37
C PHE A 18 5.25 1.19 14.38
N LEU A 19 4.93 1.96 13.34
CA LEU A 19 5.90 2.37 12.32
C LEU A 19 7.01 3.25 12.91
N VAL A 20 6.65 4.18 13.81
CA VAL A 20 7.63 5.00 14.55
C VAL A 20 8.51 4.14 15.45
N GLU A 21 7.91 3.23 16.24
CA GLU A 21 8.66 2.32 17.13
C GLU A 21 9.65 1.44 16.38
N LYS A 22 9.30 1.04 15.15
CA LYS A 22 10.17 0.23 14.27
C LYS A 22 11.12 1.06 13.41
N ASN A 23 11.11 2.39 13.54
CA ASN A 23 11.90 3.31 12.74
C ASN A 23 11.68 3.11 11.23
N ILE A 24 10.43 2.86 10.83
CA ILE A 24 10.02 2.66 9.44
C ILE A 24 9.55 3.99 8.87
N THR A 25 10.31 4.54 7.93
CA THR A 25 9.90 5.74 7.19
C THR A 25 8.83 5.38 6.15
N VAL A 26 7.69 6.07 6.20
CA VAL A 26 6.63 5.99 5.18
C VAL A 26 6.85 7.06 4.11
N ILE A 27 6.70 6.68 2.84
CA ILE A 27 6.69 7.62 1.71
C ILE A 27 5.25 8.13 1.51
N PRO A 28 5.00 9.45 1.49
CA PRO A 28 3.67 10.00 1.21
C PRO A 28 3.18 9.58 -0.18
N TRP A 29 1.92 9.15 -0.27
CA TRP A 29 1.30 8.75 -1.54
C TRP A 29 0.06 9.58 -1.86
N PRO A 30 -0.15 9.99 -3.12
CA PRO A 30 -1.42 10.57 -3.54
C PRO A 30 -2.57 9.57 -3.39
N ALA A 31 -3.73 10.05 -2.94
CA ALA A 31 -4.94 9.24 -2.87
C ALA A 31 -5.40 8.86 -4.29
N TYR A 32 -5.95 7.65 -4.44
CA TYR A 32 -6.54 7.15 -5.69
C TYR A 32 -5.58 7.03 -6.88
N SER A 33 -4.31 6.68 -6.62
CA SER A 33 -3.33 6.31 -7.66
C SER A 33 -2.95 4.83 -7.60
N PRO A 34 -3.87 3.90 -7.97
CA PRO A 34 -3.57 2.47 -8.04
C PRO A 34 -2.55 2.15 -9.15
N ASP A 35 -2.57 2.93 -10.24
CA ASP A 35 -1.65 2.86 -11.38
C ASP A 35 -0.17 2.97 -10.98
N LEU A 36 0.10 3.61 -9.84
CA LEU A 36 1.44 3.83 -9.34
C LEU A 36 1.91 2.73 -8.36
N LEU A 37 1.03 1.79 -7.95
CA LEU A 37 1.38 0.76 -6.98
C LEU A 37 2.03 -0.44 -7.68
N PRO A 38 3.28 -0.81 -7.32
CA PRO A 38 3.96 -1.97 -7.92
C PRO A 38 3.20 -3.30 -7.77
N ILE A 39 2.31 -3.39 -6.77
CA ILE A 39 1.49 -4.58 -6.54
C ILE A 39 0.43 -4.77 -7.65
N GLU A 40 -0.10 -3.69 -8.24
CA GLU A 40 -1.10 -3.80 -9.32
C GLU A 40 -0.49 -4.43 -10.56
N HIS A 41 0.72 -4.01 -10.92
CA HIS A 41 1.47 -4.63 -12.02
C HIS A 41 1.83 -6.09 -11.72
N LEU A 42 2.18 -6.41 -10.46
CA LEU A 42 2.41 -7.79 -10.07
C LEU A 42 1.14 -8.62 -10.27
N TRP A 43 -0.01 -8.17 -9.75
CA TRP A 43 -1.30 -8.86 -9.89
C TRP A 43 -1.69 -9.14 -11.34
N GLU A 44 -1.41 -8.20 -12.25
CA GLU A 44 -1.57 -8.37 -13.69
C GLU A 44 -0.69 -9.52 -14.21
N GLN A 45 0.60 -9.55 -13.85
CA GLN A 45 1.52 -10.62 -14.26
C GLN A 45 1.13 -12.01 -13.72
N ILE A 46 0.61 -12.08 -12.49
CA ILE A 46 0.19 -13.35 -11.88
C ILE A 46 -1.24 -13.77 -12.29
N GLY A 47 -1.92 -12.97 -13.13
CA GLY A 47 -3.18 -13.35 -13.77
C GLY A 47 -4.40 -13.41 -12.85
N TRP A 48 -4.31 -12.86 -11.63
CA TRP A 48 -5.39 -12.91 -10.64
C TRP A 48 -6.63 -12.13 -11.08
N TRP A 49 -6.43 -11.04 -11.83
CA TRP A 49 -7.51 -10.21 -12.37
C TRP A 49 -8.34 -10.91 -13.47
N GLN A 50 -7.80 -11.90 -14.18
CA GLN A 50 -8.51 -12.58 -15.28
C GLN A 50 -9.34 -13.79 -14.85
N GLN A 51 -9.20 -14.28 -13.62
CA GLN A 51 -9.86 -15.52 -13.17
C GLN A 51 -11.04 -15.30 -12.21
N ASN A 52 -11.31 -14.05 -11.80
CA ASN A 52 -12.32 -13.72 -10.79
C ASN A 52 -13.35 -12.67 -11.26
N PHE A 53 -13.42 -12.38 -12.56
CA PHE A 53 -14.48 -11.61 -13.22
C PHE A 53 -14.91 -12.29 -14.52
#